data_AF-A0A7C6V4I4-F1
#
_entry.id   AF-A0A7C6V4I4-F1
#
_cell.length_a   1.000
_cell.length_b   1.000
_cell.length_c   1.000
_cell.angle_alpha   90.00
_cell.angle_beta   90.00
_cell.angle_gamma   90.00
#
_symmetry.space_group_name_H-M   'P 1'
#
loop_
_entity.id
_entity.type
_entity.pdbx_description
1 polymer ?
#
loop_
_entity_poly.entity_id
_entity_poly.type
_entity_poly.pdbx_seq_one_letter_code
_entity_poly.pdbx_strand_id
1 'polypeptide(L)' 'MRHAVAYADAFALATAKEKKSLLMTGDPEIKETGEAEIFWIGPP' A
#
# COMPACT_ATOMS: atom_id res chain seq x y z
N MET A 1 -6.58 8.96 17.48
CA MET A 1 -6.49 7.52 17.14
C MET A 1 -5.12 7.31 16.54
N ARG A 2 -4.28 6.48 17.15
CA ARG A 2 -2.98 6.13 16.56
C ARG A 2 -3.33 5.16 15.43
N HIS A 3 -3.18 5.59 14.18
CA HIS A 3 -3.40 4.73 13.02
C HIS A 3 -2.49 3.52 13.17
N ALA A 4 -3.04 2.44 13.72
CA ALA A 4 -2.46 1.13 13.50
C ALA A 4 -2.67 0.92 12.01
N VAL A 5 -1.66 1.25 11.20
CA VAL A 5 -1.54 0.68 9.85
C VAL A 5 -1.97 -0.76 10.04
N ALA A 6 -3.07 -1.17 9.42
CA ALA A 6 -3.55 -2.52 9.66
C ALA A 6 -2.37 -3.43 9.31
N TYR A 7 -2.09 -4.44 10.12
CA TYR A 7 -0.92 -5.28 9.86
C TYR A 7 -0.92 -5.83 8.42
N ALA A 8 -2.10 -5.93 7.81
CA ALA A 8 -2.30 -6.20 6.39
C ALA A 8 -1.66 -5.16 5.46
N ASP A 9 -1.86 -3.86 5.67
CA ASP A 9 -1.33 -2.79 4.82
C ASP A 9 0.19 -2.74 4.93
N ALA A 10 0.71 -2.82 6.16
CA ALA A 10 2.15 -2.87 6.42
C ALA A 10 2.80 -4.09 5.75
N PHE A 11 2.14 -5.26 5.83
CA PHE A 11 2.62 -6.48 5.18
C PHE A 11 2.60 -6.36 3.66
N ALA A 12 1.54 -5.80 3.08
CA ALA A 12 1.42 -5.62 1.63
C ALA A 12 2.50 -4.68 1.09
N LEU A 13 2.72 -3.54 1.76
CA LEU A 13 3.78 -2.58 1.45
C LEU A 13 5.17 -3.21 1.55
N ALA A 14 5.46 -3.88 2.67
CA ALA A 14 6.76 -4.54 2.89
C ALA A 14 7.01 -5.63 1.86
N THR A 15 5.99 -6.41 1.51
CA THR A 15 6.09 -7.48 0.50
C THR A 15 6.39 -6.90 -0.89
N ALA A 16 5.66 -5.85 -1.30
CA ALA A 16 5.88 -5.21 -2.59
C ALA A 16 7.31 -4.65 -2.71
N LYS A 17 7.79 -4.00 -1.63
CA LYS A 17 9.16 -3.47 -1.56
C LYS A 17 10.22 -4.57 -1.64
N GLU A 18 10.07 -5.64 -0.85
CA GLU A 18 11.00 -6.78 -0.84
C GLU A 18 11.07 -7.49 -2.19
N LYS A 19 9.92 -7.65 -2.86
CA LYS A 19 9.81 -8.31 -4.16
C LYS A 19 10.09 -7.39 -5.35
N LYS A 20 10.32 -6.09 -5.11
CA LYS A 20 10.47 -5.05 -6.15
C LYS A 20 9.31 -5.10 -7.16
N SER A 21 8.10 -5.22 -6.64
CA SER A 21 6.87 -5.35 -7.44
C SER A 21 5.93 -4.16 -7.21
N LEU A 22 5.01 -3.96 -8.14
CA LEU A 22 3.87 -3.05 -7.98
C LEU A 22 2.90 -3.61 -6.93
N LEU A 23 2.40 -2.74 -6.05
CA LEU A 23 1.28 -3.03 -5.17
C LEU A 23 -0.02 -2.58 -5.85
N MET A 24 -0.88 -3.54 -6.19
CA MET A 24 -2.23 -3.24 -6.67
C MET A 24 -3.15 -2.97 -5.49
N THR A 25 -3.74 -1.78 -5.42
CA THR A 25 -4.66 -1.40 -4.33
C THR A 25 -5.68 -0.34 -4.77
N GLY A 26 -6.83 -0.34 -4.09
CA GLY A 26 -7.85 0.71 -4.14
C GLY A 26 -7.96 1.49 -2.82
N ASP A 27 -7.04 1.26 -1.89
CA ASP A 27 -7.03 1.92 -0.59
C ASP A 27 -6.30 3.28 -0.66
N PRO A 28 -7.00 4.41 -0.44
CA PRO A 28 -6.40 5.74 -0.50
C PRO A 28 -5.34 5.95 0.59
N GLU A 29 -5.45 5.31 1.75
CA GLU A 29 -4.46 5.45 2.83
C GLU A 29 -3.09 4.91 2.39
N ILE A 30 -3.08 3.83 1.60
CA ILE A 30 -1.86 3.23 1.05
C ILE A 30 -1.28 4.09 -0.08
N LYS A 31 -2.14 4.65 -0.95
CA LYS A 31 -1.73 5.48 -2.10
C LYS A 31 -0.89 6.70 -1.67
N GLU A 32 -1.17 7.26 -0.50
CA GLU A 32 -0.50 8.46 0.03
C GLU A 32 0.85 8.18 0.70
N THR A 33 1.20 6.92 0.99
CA THR A 33 2.42 6.56 1.72
C THR A 33 3.71 6.78 0.94
N GLY A 34 3.68 6.58 -0.39
CA GLY A 34 4.87 6.58 -1.24
C GLY A 34 5.87 5.47 -0.96
N GLU A 35 5.52 4.45 -0.18
CA GLU A 35 6.43 3.38 0.25
C GLU A 35 6.61 2.25 -0.78
N ALA A 36 5.71 2.16 -1.76
CA ALA A 36 5.77 1.20 -2.87
C ALA A 36 5.26 1.84 -4.17
N GLU A 37 5.66 1.31 -5.32
CA GLU A 37 5.03 1.65 -6.59
C GLU A 37 3.60 1.10 -6.63
N ILE A 38 2.62 1.92 -6.99
CA ILE A 38 1.20 1.58 -6.89
C ILE A 38 0.58 1.40 -8.27
N PHE A 39 -0.15 0.30 -8.45
CA PHE A 39 -1.14 0.14 -9.51
C PHE A 39 -2.53 0.42 -8.92
N TRP A 40 -3.06 1.61 -9.20
CA TRP A 40 -4.33 2.08 -8.62
C TRP A 40 -5.54 1.44 -9.31
N ILE A 41 -6.43 0.84 -8.52
CA ILE A 41 -7.70 0.25 -8.99
C ILE A 41 -8.95 0.89 -8.38
N GLY A 42 -8.77 1.94 -7.57
CA GLY A 42 -9.87 2.71 -7.01
C GLY A 42 -10.45 3.75 -7.99
N PRO A 43 -11.44 4.54 -7.55
CA PRO A 43 -11.99 5.61 -8.36
C PRO A 43 -10.92 6.64 -8.77
N PRO A 44 -11.12 7.34 -9.92
CA PRO A 44 -10.17 8.32 -10.43
C PRO A 44 -9.92 9.49 -9.47
#